data_AF-A0A094DM58-F1
#
_entry.id   AF-A0A094DM58-F1
#
_cell.length_a   1.000
_cell.length_b   1.000
_cell.length_c   1.000
_cell.angle_alpha   90.00
_cell.angle_beta   90.00
_cell.angle_gamma   90.00
#
_symmetry.space_group_name_H-M   'P 1'
#
loop_
_entity.id
_entity.type
_entity.pdbx_description
1 polymer ?
#
loop_
_entity_poly.entity_id
_entity_poly.type
_entity_poly.pdbx_seq_one_letter_code
_entity_poly.pdbx_strand_id
1 'polypeptide(L)'
;MARACNGSALRSRRPTPDLPADYFIHQRQSWLCGFDALMAISYLILLSRQGKVRLAKWFTTLSPKEKAKIIKDVSQLVLARRTRMCNFLEYKDSKIVYRRYASLFFIAGSASTDNELITLEIVHRYVEQMDKYYGNVCELDIIFNFQKAYFILDELLLAGEMQESSKKNVLRTIGQQDALEEMEAEEQISNGLKNAGLM
;
A
#
# COMPACT_ATOMS: atom_id res chain seq x y z
N MET A 1 -33.06 -11.78 25.01
CA MET A 1 -33.88 -12.78 24.29
C MET A 1 -33.87 -12.44 22.82
N ALA A 2 -33.30 -13.34 22.01
CA ALA A 2 -33.03 -13.18 20.60
C ALA A 2 -34.32 -13.27 19.76
N ARG A 3 -34.36 -12.55 18.62
CA ARG A 3 -35.19 -12.95 17.47
C ARG A 3 -34.28 -13.21 16.27
N ALA A 4 -34.30 -14.47 15.86
CA ALA A 4 -33.63 -15.01 14.71
C ALA A 4 -34.25 -14.49 13.42
N CYS A 5 -33.44 -14.05 12.46
CA CYS A 5 -33.84 -13.94 11.06
C CYS A 5 -33.35 -15.20 10.33
N ASN A 6 -34.29 -16.10 10.06
CA ASN A 6 -34.10 -17.22 9.15
C ASN A 6 -34.85 -16.92 7.85
N GLY A 7 -34.20 -17.17 6.71
CA GLY A 7 -34.86 -17.67 5.51
C GLY A 7 -35.33 -16.66 4.46
N SER A 8 -34.71 -16.77 3.29
CA SER A 8 -35.39 -16.93 1.99
C SER A 8 -36.26 -15.79 1.44
N ALA A 9 -35.72 -15.04 0.47
CA ALA A 9 -36.44 -14.64 -0.74
C ALA A 9 -35.49 -14.06 -1.82
N LEU A 10 -34.62 -14.89 -2.41
CA LEU A 10 -34.12 -14.63 -3.76
C LEU A 10 -35.28 -14.84 -4.73
N ARG A 11 -35.98 -13.75 -5.08
CA ARG A 11 -36.97 -13.76 -6.18
C ARG A 11 -36.47 -12.81 -7.26
N SER A 12 -35.91 -13.42 -8.29
CA SER A 12 -35.61 -12.83 -9.59
C SER A 12 -36.80 -12.01 -10.12
N ARG A 13 -36.70 -10.69 -10.11
CA ARG A 13 -37.55 -9.82 -10.93
C ARG A 13 -36.71 -9.35 -12.13
N ARG A 14 -37.20 -9.63 -13.34
CA ARG A 14 -36.63 -9.11 -14.58
C ARG A 14 -36.69 -7.57 -14.54
N PRO A 15 -35.70 -6.85 -15.08
CA PRO A 15 -35.75 -5.39 -15.12
C PRO A 15 -36.79 -4.94 -16.14
N THR A 16 -37.66 -4.00 -15.76
CA THR A 16 -38.50 -3.22 -16.67
C THR A 16 -37.68 -2.07 -17.29
N PRO A 17 -37.98 -1.60 -18.50
CA PRO A 17 -37.06 -0.75 -19.28
C PRO A 17 -37.05 0.76 -18.95
N ASP A 18 -37.66 1.22 -17.85
CA ASP A 18 -38.11 2.62 -17.78
C ASP A 18 -37.51 3.45 -16.61
N LEU A 19 -36.22 3.25 -16.29
CA LEU A 19 -35.55 4.04 -15.24
C LEU A 19 -34.28 4.73 -15.77
N PRO A 20 -34.03 5.99 -15.36
CA PRO A 20 -32.90 6.77 -15.86
C PRO A 20 -31.55 6.18 -15.42
N ALA A 21 -30.53 6.38 -16.25
CA ALA A 21 -29.23 5.68 -16.20
C ALA A 21 -28.38 5.96 -14.93
N ASP A 22 -28.81 6.91 -14.11
CA ASP A 22 -28.23 7.32 -12.83
C ASP A 22 -28.51 6.34 -11.69
N TYR A 23 -29.55 5.50 -11.78
CA TYR A 23 -29.82 4.47 -10.77
C TYR A 23 -28.87 3.26 -10.83
N PHE A 24 -28.16 3.06 -11.95
CA PHE A 24 -27.26 1.91 -12.12
C PHE A 24 -25.88 2.11 -11.46
N ILE A 25 -25.47 3.35 -11.19
CA ILE A 25 -24.16 3.65 -10.57
C ILE A 25 -24.24 3.47 -9.04
N HIS A 26 -25.36 3.83 -8.42
CA HIS A 26 -25.54 3.66 -6.97
C HIS A 26 -25.76 2.21 -6.52
N GLN A 27 -26.34 1.36 -7.37
CA GLN A 27 -26.62 -0.03 -6.99
C GLN A 27 -25.41 -0.97 -7.13
N ARG A 28 -24.35 -0.55 -7.85
CA ARG A 28 -23.06 -1.26 -7.87
C ARG A 28 -22.19 -1.02 -6.63
N GLN A 29 -22.42 0.08 -5.90
CA GLN A 29 -21.67 0.35 -4.66
C GLN A 29 -22.10 -0.55 -3.49
N SER A 30 -23.33 -1.06 -3.49
CA SER A 30 -23.79 -1.97 -2.43
C SER A 30 -23.19 -3.38 -2.53
N TRP A 31 -22.75 -3.82 -3.71
CA TRP A 31 -22.07 -5.12 -3.89
C TRP A 31 -20.56 -5.04 -3.64
N LEU A 32 -19.98 -3.84 -3.63
CA LEU A 32 -18.57 -3.62 -3.28
C LEU A 32 -18.35 -3.49 -1.76
N CYS A 33 -19.38 -3.11 -1.00
CA CYS A 33 -19.33 -3.03 0.46
C CYS A 33 -19.15 -4.42 1.14
N GLY A 34 -19.39 -5.52 0.41
CA GLY A 34 -19.06 -6.87 0.85
C GLY A 34 -17.61 -7.30 0.58
N PHE A 35 -16.83 -6.50 -0.14
CA PHE A 35 -15.43 -6.77 -0.49
C PHE A 35 -14.42 -6.04 0.40
N ASP A 36 -14.89 -5.11 1.24
CA ASP A 36 -14.06 -4.39 2.22
C ASP A 36 -13.48 -5.30 3.33
N ALA A 37 -13.91 -6.57 3.38
CA ALA A 37 -13.55 -7.53 4.42
C ALA A 37 -12.39 -8.50 4.05
N LEU A 38 -11.66 -8.25 2.96
CA LEU A 38 -10.72 -9.21 2.38
C LEU A 38 -9.31 -8.66 2.10
N MET A 39 -8.94 -7.50 2.65
CA MET A 39 -7.63 -6.87 2.42
C MET A 39 -6.76 -6.98 3.67
N ALA A 40 -5.67 -7.76 3.61
CA ALA A 40 -4.79 -8.00 4.76
C ALA A 40 -4.06 -6.75 5.27
N ILE A 41 -3.68 -5.84 4.35
CA ILE A 41 -2.96 -4.60 4.66
C ILE A 41 -3.70 -3.40 4.06
N SER A 42 -4.15 -2.47 4.92
CA SER A 42 -4.88 -1.27 4.49
C SER A 42 -3.95 -0.13 4.02
N TYR A 43 -2.80 0.02 4.68
CA TYR A 43 -1.81 1.05 4.36
C TYR A 43 -0.42 0.69 4.87
N LEU A 44 0.62 1.22 4.21
CA LEU A 44 2.01 1.12 4.62
C LEU A 44 2.65 2.52 4.61
N ILE A 45 3.22 2.92 5.75
CA ILE A 45 3.77 4.26 5.98
C ILE A 45 5.20 4.12 6.51
N LEU A 46 6.12 4.88 5.89
CA LEU A 46 7.48 5.08 6.38
C LEU A 46 7.58 6.44 7.05
N LEU A 47 8.06 6.41 8.28
CA LEU A 47 8.18 7.59 9.12
C LEU A 47 9.61 7.75 9.64
N SER A 48 10.16 8.93 9.49
CA SER A 48 11.44 9.30 10.09
C SER A 48 11.31 9.42 11.61
N ARG A 49 12.42 9.26 12.34
CA ARG A 49 12.50 9.55 13.78
C ARG A 49 12.00 10.96 14.15
N GLN A 50 12.05 11.91 13.23
CA GLN A 50 11.53 13.28 13.41
C GLN A 50 10.00 13.39 13.21
N GLY A 51 9.30 12.31 12.86
CA GLY A 51 7.87 12.33 12.53
C GLY A 51 7.54 12.77 11.10
N LYS A 52 8.55 12.91 10.24
CA LYS A 52 8.35 13.21 8.82
C LYS A 52 8.00 11.94 8.06
N VAL A 53 6.90 11.97 7.31
CA VAL A 53 6.52 10.88 6.41
C VAL A 53 7.45 10.88 5.20
N ARG A 54 8.02 9.71 4.88
CA ARG A 54 8.90 9.51 3.72
C ARG A 54 8.17 8.82 2.57
N LEU A 55 7.31 7.87 2.91
CA LEU A 55 6.51 7.10 1.96
C LEU A 55 5.16 6.78 2.62
N ALA A 56 4.07 6.84 1.85
CA ALA A 56 2.75 6.46 2.33
C ALA A 56 1.95 5.82 1.19
N LYS A 57 1.87 4.48 1.20
CA LYS A 57 1.04 3.71 0.28
C LYS A 57 -0.29 3.38 0.95
N TRP A 58 -1.38 3.66 0.25
CA TRP A 58 -2.75 3.35 0.67
C TRP A 58 -3.34 2.31 -0.27
N PHE A 59 -3.77 1.18 0.27
CA PHE A 59 -4.45 0.13 -0.49
C PHE A 59 -5.97 0.29 -0.43
N THR A 60 -6.48 0.89 0.64
CA THR A 60 -7.90 1.25 0.78
C THR A 60 -8.18 2.68 0.30
N THR A 61 -9.33 2.86 -0.35
CA THR A 61 -9.84 4.17 -0.74
C THR A 61 -10.38 4.91 0.47
N LEU A 62 -9.63 5.90 0.95
CA LEU A 62 -10.01 6.78 2.06
C LEU A 62 -9.98 8.24 1.62
N SER A 63 -10.78 9.08 2.27
CA SER A 63 -10.74 10.53 2.02
C SER A 63 -9.39 11.12 2.45
N PRO A 64 -8.90 12.19 1.78
CA PRO A 64 -7.61 12.82 2.14
C PRO A 64 -7.59 13.34 3.59
N LYS A 65 -8.75 13.77 4.12
CA LYS A 65 -8.91 14.21 5.50
C LYS A 65 -8.68 13.06 6.49
N GLU A 66 -9.20 11.88 6.19
CA GLU A 66 -9.00 10.69 7.01
C GLU A 66 -7.56 10.18 6.94
N LYS A 67 -6.96 10.16 5.74
CA LYS A 67 -5.55 9.80 5.55
C LYS A 67 -4.64 10.67 6.42
N ALA A 68 -4.85 11.99 6.40
CA ALA A 68 -4.09 12.93 7.22
C ALA A 68 -4.29 12.71 8.72
N LYS A 69 -5.53 12.40 9.15
CA LYS A 69 -5.84 12.07 10.54
C LYS A 69 -5.13 10.80 11.00
N ILE A 70 -5.20 9.73 10.19
CA ILE A 70 -4.54 8.45 10.48
C ILE A 70 -3.03 8.66 10.58
N ILE A 71 -2.41 9.33 9.60
CA ILE A 71 -0.98 9.63 9.64
C ILE A 71 -0.62 10.34 10.94
N LYS A 72 -1.36 11.38 11.34
CA LYS A 72 -1.08 12.14 12.56
C LYS A 72 -1.19 11.27 13.82
N ASP A 73 -2.31 10.56 13.97
CA ASP A 73 -2.59 9.74 15.15
C ASP A 73 -1.56 8.61 15.29
N VAL A 74 -1.31 7.88 14.20
CA VAL A 74 -0.39 6.74 14.16
C VAL A 74 1.05 7.17 14.38
N SER A 75 1.46 8.31 13.81
CA SER A 75 2.80 8.88 14.03
C SER A 75 3.04 9.18 15.52
N GLN A 76 2.05 9.78 16.20
CA GLN A 76 2.16 10.09 17.62
C GLN A 76 2.23 8.82 18.48
N LEU A 77 1.40 7.83 18.17
CA LEU A 77 1.39 6.54 18.88
C LEU A 77 2.71 5.80 18.74
N VAL A 78 3.28 5.71 17.54
CA VAL A 78 4.52 4.97 17.29
C VAL A 78 5.75 5.70 17.87
N LEU A 79 5.84 7.03 17.72
CA LEU A 79 6.98 7.82 18.20
C LEU A 79 7.05 7.91 19.73
N ALA A 80 5.92 7.85 20.43
CA ALA A 80 5.90 7.87 21.89
C ALA A 80 6.44 6.58 22.53
N ARG A 81 6.68 5.52 21.75
CA ARG A 81 7.04 4.20 22.28
C ARG A 81 8.53 3.99 22.48
N ARG A 82 8.85 3.28 23.56
CA ARG A 82 10.18 2.77 23.89
C ARG A 82 10.52 1.52 23.07
N THR A 83 11.81 1.27 22.85
CA THR A 83 12.34 0.24 21.94
C THR A 83 12.09 -1.21 22.36
N ARG A 84 11.75 -1.48 23.63
CA ARG A 84 11.49 -2.85 24.14
C ARG A 84 10.01 -3.21 24.23
N MET A 85 9.12 -2.36 23.71
CA MET A 85 7.69 -2.64 23.70
C MET A 85 7.30 -3.50 22.50
N CYS A 86 6.09 -4.09 22.54
CA CYS A 86 5.61 -4.96 21.47
C CYS A 86 5.49 -4.22 20.13
N ASN A 87 5.66 -4.93 19.01
CA ASN A 87 5.56 -4.36 17.66
C ASN A 87 4.11 -4.16 17.17
N PHE A 88 3.13 -4.43 18.02
CA PHE A 88 1.71 -4.39 17.70
C PHE A 88 0.99 -3.35 18.56
N LEU A 89 0.01 -2.69 17.96
CA LEU A 89 -0.78 -1.62 18.54
C LEU A 89 -2.22 -1.80 18.08
N GLU A 90 -3.18 -1.59 18.98
CA GLU A 90 -4.59 -1.51 18.61
C GLU A 90 -4.93 -0.06 18.29
N TYR A 91 -5.61 0.15 17.16
CA TYR A 91 -6.08 1.47 16.74
C TYR A 91 -7.47 1.35 16.12
N LYS A 92 -8.48 1.73 16.92
CA LYS A 92 -9.90 1.56 16.58
C LYS A 92 -10.19 0.08 16.27
N ASP A 93 -10.86 -0.21 15.15
CA ASP A 93 -11.22 -1.54 14.70
C ASP A 93 -10.11 -2.23 13.87
N SER A 94 -8.90 -1.66 13.87
CA SER A 94 -7.75 -2.17 13.13
C SER A 94 -6.53 -2.31 14.04
N LYS A 95 -5.55 -3.09 13.56
CA LYS A 95 -4.28 -3.30 14.23
C LYS A 95 -3.18 -2.59 13.46
N ILE A 96 -2.22 -2.06 14.18
CA ILE A 96 -1.03 -1.42 13.61
C ILE A 96 0.15 -2.30 13.96
N VAL A 97 0.87 -2.70 12.91
CA VAL A 97 2.13 -3.41 13.00
C VAL A 97 3.24 -2.44 12.66
N TYR A 98 4.24 -2.29 13.52
CA TYR A 98 5.37 -1.43 13.22
C TYR A 98 6.70 -2.08 13.60
N ARG A 99 7.75 -1.69 12.88
CA ARG A 99 9.13 -2.08 13.18
C ARG A 99 10.08 -0.94 12.86
N ARG A 100 11.05 -0.74 13.75
CA ARG A 100 12.09 0.27 13.56
C ARG A 100 13.30 -0.35 12.87
N TYR A 101 13.73 0.25 11.76
CA TYR A 101 14.97 -0.06 11.05
C TYR A 101 15.83 1.21 10.98
N ALA A 102 16.98 1.20 11.66
CA ALA A 102 17.86 2.37 11.79
C ALA A 102 17.12 3.65 12.28
N SER A 103 17.01 4.68 11.44
CA SER A 103 16.31 5.95 11.72
C SER A 103 14.84 5.95 11.27
N LEU A 104 14.39 4.92 10.57
CA LEU A 104 13.06 4.82 9.98
C LEU A 104 12.15 3.87 10.77
N PHE A 105 10.88 4.24 10.84
CA PHE A 105 9.79 3.44 11.35
C PHE A 105 8.94 2.99 10.17
N PHE A 106 8.79 1.68 10.04
CA PHE A 106 7.91 1.06 9.06
C PHE A 106 6.63 0.67 9.77
N ILE A 107 5.50 1.14 9.26
CA ILE A 107 4.21 1.04 9.90
C ILE A 107 3.22 0.50 8.88
N ALA A 108 2.53 -0.59 9.22
CA ALA A 108 1.48 -1.19 8.41
C ALA A 108 0.18 -1.26 9.20
N GLY A 109 -0.93 -0.85 8.57
CA GLY A 109 -2.27 -1.08 9.08
C GLY A 109 -2.78 -2.44 8.60
N SER A 110 -3.18 -3.30 9.53
CA SER A 110 -3.70 -4.64 9.26
C SER A 110 -5.10 -4.79 9.86
N ALA A 111 -5.93 -5.64 9.26
CA ALA A 111 -7.25 -5.92 9.79
C ALA A 111 -7.17 -6.62 11.15
N SER A 112 -8.22 -6.50 11.96
CA SER A 112 -8.27 -7.13 13.28
C SER A 112 -8.31 -8.67 13.23
N THR A 113 -8.76 -9.23 12.11
CA THR A 113 -8.85 -10.68 11.85
C THR A 113 -7.55 -11.31 11.37
N ASP A 114 -6.60 -10.52 10.87
CA ASP A 114 -5.37 -11.03 10.27
C ASP A 114 -4.24 -11.24 11.28
N ASN A 115 -3.29 -12.08 10.87
CA ASN A 115 -2.11 -12.39 11.65
C ASN A 115 -1.06 -11.28 11.51
N GLU A 116 -0.78 -10.62 12.62
CA GLU A 116 0.14 -9.49 12.71
C GLU A 116 1.59 -9.89 12.41
N LEU A 117 1.96 -11.15 12.67
CA LEU A 117 3.29 -11.68 12.38
C LEU A 117 3.53 -11.79 10.88
N ILE A 118 2.51 -12.14 10.10
CA ILE A 118 2.62 -12.21 8.64
C ILE A 118 2.89 -10.81 8.08
N THR A 119 2.15 -9.80 8.55
CA THR A 119 2.37 -8.40 8.17
C THR A 119 3.76 -7.91 8.59
N LEU A 120 4.27 -8.33 9.75
CA LEU A 120 5.62 -7.98 10.20
C LEU A 120 6.70 -8.58 9.28
N GLU A 121 6.52 -9.82 8.83
CA GLU A 121 7.40 -10.50 7.87
C GLU A 121 7.35 -9.85 6.48
N ILE A 122 6.18 -9.42 6.02
CA ILE A 122 6.04 -8.65 4.77
C ILE A 122 6.86 -7.36 4.83
N VAL A 123 6.75 -6.60 5.92
CA VAL A 123 7.53 -5.38 6.12
C VAL A 123 9.03 -5.69 6.15
N HIS A 124 9.44 -6.79 6.78
CA HIS A 124 10.84 -7.21 6.78
C HIS A 124 11.35 -7.53 5.37
N ARG A 125 10.55 -8.28 4.61
CA ARG A 125 10.89 -8.65 3.24
C ARG A 125 11.00 -7.46 2.30
N TYR A 126 10.16 -6.43 2.49
CA TYR A 126 10.28 -5.16 1.78
C TYR A 126 11.61 -4.46 2.07
N VAL A 127 12.00 -4.36 3.34
CA VAL A 127 13.28 -3.75 3.74
C VAL A 127 14.47 -4.52 3.15
N GLU A 128 14.44 -5.85 3.14
CA GLU A 128 15.48 -6.66 2.51
C GLU A 128 15.56 -6.48 0.99
N GLN A 129 14.44 -6.23 0.29
CA GLN A 129 14.48 -5.94 -1.15
C GLN A 129 15.12 -4.58 -1.40
N MET A 130 14.75 -3.56 -0.62
CA MET A 130 15.36 -2.24 -0.71
C MET A 130 16.87 -2.29 -0.42
N ASP A 131 17.27 -3.02 0.62
CA ASP A 131 18.69 -3.13 0.99
C ASP A 131 19.54 -3.76 -0.13
N LYS A 132 19.00 -4.76 -0.83
CA LYS A 132 19.65 -5.38 -1.99
C LYS A 132 19.65 -4.50 -3.23
N TYR A 133 18.58 -3.74 -3.44
CA TYR A 133 18.45 -2.85 -4.60
C TYR A 133 19.41 -1.64 -4.49
N TYR A 134 19.43 -0.96 -3.34
CA TYR A 134 20.27 0.23 -3.13
C TYR A 134 21.72 -0.11 -2.76
N GLY A 135 22.01 -1.33 -2.28
CA GLY A 135 23.35 -1.72 -1.85
C GLY A 135 23.75 -1.04 -0.54
N ASN A 136 23.10 -1.43 0.56
CA ASN A 136 23.08 -0.77 1.87
C ASN A 136 22.16 0.46 1.89
N VAL A 137 20.87 0.22 2.06
CA VAL A 137 19.86 1.29 2.01
C VAL A 137 20.02 2.29 3.16
N CYS A 138 20.01 3.59 2.84
CA CYS A 138 19.90 4.64 3.84
C CYS A 138 18.60 5.45 3.69
N GLU A 139 18.20 6.18 4.74
CA GLU A 139 17.00 7.05 4.69
C GLU A 139 17.09 8.10 3.58
N LEU A 140 18.31 8.57 3.27
CA LEU A 140 18.56 9.56 2.24
C LEU A 140 18.22 9.02 0.84
N ASP A 141 18.58 7.75 0.56
CA ASP A 141 18.31 7.11 -0.74
C ASP A 141 16.81 7.00 -1.00
N ILE A 142 16.03 6.66 0.03
CA ILE A 142 14.57 6.58 -0.04
C ILE A 142 13.96 7.96 -0.27
N ILE A 143 14.54 9.03 0.29
CA ILE A 143 14.06 10.40 0.09
C ILE A 143 14.34 10.88 -1.34
N PHE A 144 15.55 10.65 -1.84
CA PHE A 144 15.93 11.10 -3.18
C PHE A 144 15.25 10.27 -4.28
N ASN A 145 15.15 8.95 -4.08
CA ASN A 145 14.62 8.01 -5.05
C ASN A 145 13.33 7.35 -4.56
N PHE A 146 12.38 8.15 -4.07
CA PHE A 146 11.11 7.62 -3.51
C PHE A 146 10.29 6.85 -4.54
N GLN A 147 10.39 7.18 -5.83
CA GLN A 147 9.70 6.49 -6.92
C GLN A 147 10.11 5.02 -7.00
N LYS A 148 11.42 4.74 -6.97
CA LYS A 148 11.96 3.38 -6.95
C LYS A 148 11.49 2.61 -5.71
N ALA A 149 11.40 3.26 -4.55
CA ALA A 149 10.85 2.64 -3.35
C ALA A 149 9.37 2.25 -3.50
N TYR A 150 8.56 3.04 -4.22
CA TYR A 150 7.19 2.67 -4.57
C TYR A 150 7.15 1.51 -5.58
N PHE A 151 8.01 1.49 -6.58
CA PHE A 151 8.07 0.38 -7.56
C PHE A 151 8.43 -0.94 -6.88
N ILE A 152 9.43 -0.94 -5.99
CA ILE A 152 9.78 -2.13 -5.20
C ILE A 152 8.59 -2.59 -4.35
N LEU A 153 7.83 -1.65 -3.77
CA LEU A 153 6.67 -1.96 -2.96
C LEU A 153 5.54 -2.56 -3.80
N ASP A 154 5.31 -2.03 -5.00
CA ASP A 154 4.23 -2.45 -5.89
C ASP A 154 4.52 -3.81 -6.52
N GLU A 155 5.79 -4.17 -6.76
CA GLU A 155 6.17 -5.54 -7.16
C GLU A 155 5.99 -6.56 -6.01
N LEU A 156 6.09 -6.12 -4.76
CA LEU A 156 5.93 -6.99 -3.60
C LEU A 156 4.45 -7.16 -3.21
N LEU A 157 3.70 -6.06 -3.20
CA LEU A 157 2.33 -5.98 -2.69
C LEU A 157 1.39 -5.38 -3.73
N LEU A 158 0.28 -6.09 -3.97
CA LEU A 158 -0.79 -5.61 -4.82
C LEU A 158 -2.10 -5.63 -4.04
N ALA A 159 -2.79 -4.48 -4.03
CA ALA A 159 -4.03 -4.30 -3.29
C ALA A 159 -3.95 -4.75 -1.81
N GLY A 160 -2.78 -4.63 -1.16
CA GLY A 160 -2.63 -5.03 0.25
C GLY A 160 -2.39 -6.52 0.48
N GLU A 161 -2.26 -7.31 -0.59
CA GLU A 161 -1.90 -8.73 -0.55
C GLU A 161 -0.51 -8.97 -1.14
N MET A 162 0.10 -10.09 -0.77
CA MET A 162 1.41 -10.47 -1.29
C MET A 162 1.30 -10.93 -2.75
N GLN A 163 1.90 -10.16 -3.65
CA GLN A 163 1.95 -10.52 -5.06
C GLN A 163 3.09 -11.51 -5.31
N GLU A 164 4.33 -11.11 -4.96
CA GLU A 164 5.49 -11.93 -5.25
C GLU A 164 6.23 -12.44 -4.01
N SER A 165 6.36 -13.77 -3.92
CA SER A 165 6.97 -14.49 -2.78
C SER A 165 8.49 -14.72 -2.94
N SER A 166 9.01 -14.64 -4.16
CA SER A 166 10.44 -14.81 -4.45
C SER A 166 11.19 -13.48 -4.41
N LYS A 167 12.19 -13.35 -3.54
CA LYS A 167 13.10 -12.17 -3.49
C LYS A 167 13.84 -11.96 -4.83
N LYS A 168 14.20 -13.05 -5.51
CA LYS A 168 14.94 -12.99 -6.78
C LYS A 168 14.07 -12.46 -7.93
N ASN A 169 12.79 -12.83 -7.95
CA ASN A 169 11.88 -12.38 -9.00
C ASN A 169 11.64 -10.88 -8.91
N VAL A 170 11.38 -10.36 -7.70
CA VAL A 170 11.15 -8.93 -7.48
C VAL A 170 12.31 -8.10 -8.02
N LEU A 171 13.56 -8.40 -7.60
CA LEU A 171 14.74 -7.68 -8.09
C LEU A 171 14.96 -7.80 -9.60
N ARG A 172 14.63 -8.96 -10.19
CA ARG A 172 14.73 -9.16 -11.64
C ARG A 172 13.73 -8.27 -12.38
N THR A 173 12.47 -8.21 -11.93
CA THR A 173 11.44 -7.38 -12.57
C THR A 173 11.79 -5.90 -12.46
N ILE A 174 12.25 -5.44 -11.30
CA ILE A 174 12.68 -4.05 -11.12
C ILE A 174 13.87 -3.73 -12.04
N GLY A 175 14.87 -4.62 -12.13
CA GLY A 175 16.00 -4.40 -13.04
C GLY A 175 15.59 -4.35 -14.52
N GLN A 176 14.54 -5.07 -14.91
CA GLN A 176 13.96 -4.96 -16.26
C GLN A 176 13.23 -3.62 -16.45
N GLN A 177 12.50 -3.14 -15.44
CA GLN A 177 11.84 -1.84 -15.46
C GLN A 177 12.84 -0.70 -15.58
N ASP A 178 13.95 -0.76 -14.83
CA ASP A 178 15.02 0.25 -14.88
C ASP A 178 15.65 0.32 -16.28
N ALA A 179 15.93 -0.84 -16.89
CA ALA A 179 16.49 -0.90 -18.25
C ALA A 179 15.53 -0.33 -19.30
N LEU A 180 14.22 -0.57 -19.17
CA LEU A 180 13.22 0.00 -20.06
C LEU A 180 13.11 1.52 -19.90
N GLU A 181 13.13 2.02 -18.66
CA GLU A 181 13.10 3.46 -18.37
C GLU A 181 14.31 4.18 -18.97
N GLU A 182 15.50 3.57 -18.91
CA GLU A 182 16.72 4.10 -19.55
C GLU A 182 16.59 4.15 -21.07
N MET A 183 16.11 3.07 -21.70
CA MET A 183 15.90 3.02 -23.15
C MET A 183 14.90 4.08 -23.64
N GLU A 184 13.79 4.26 -22.92
CA GLU A 184 12.79 5.28 -23.26
C GLU A 184 13.34 6.70 -23.14
N ALA A 185 14.17 6.96 -22.13
CA ALA A 185 14.81 8.26 -21.96
C ALA A 185 15.78 8.58 -23.11
N GLU A 186 16.59 7.60 -23.54
CA GLU A 186 17.51 7.76 -24.68
C GLU A 186 16.76 8.02 -25.99
N GLU A 187 15.66 7.31 -26.24
CA GLU A 187 14.82 7.53 -27.41
C GLU A 187 14.18 8.92 -27.41
N GLN A 188 13.69 9.39 -26.27
CA GLN A 188 13.12 10.73 -26.13
C GLN A 188 14.16 11.83 -26.41
N ILE A 189 15.39 11.65 -25.93
CA ILE A 189 16.49 12.58 -26.21
C ILE A 189 16.81 12.56 -27.71
N SER A 190 16.97 11.39 -28.33
CA SER A 190 17.22 11.28 -29.78
C SER A 190 16.11 11.94 -30.60
N ASN A 191 14.85 11.70 -30.25
CA ASN A 191 13.70 12.30 -30.92
C ASN A 191 13.65 13.82 -30.69
N GLY A 192 14.01 14.29 -29.50
CA GLY A 192 14.14 15.72 -29.19
C GLY A 192 15.23 16.41 -30.03
N LEU A 193 16.40 15.79 -30.20
CA LEU A 193 17.47 16.33 -31.04
C LEU A 193 17.10 16.36 -32.52
N LYS A 194 16.44 15.30 -33.02
CA LYS A 194 15.92 15.26 -34.40
C LYS A 194 14.88 16.36 -34.64
N ASN A 195 13.96 16.57 -33.69
CA ASN A 195 12.94 17.61 -33.79
C ASN A 195 13.51 19.03 -33.69
N ALA A 196 14.65 19.21 -33.02
CA ALA A 196 15.36 20.48 -32.92
C ALA A 196 16.30 20.75 -34.11
N GLY A 197 16.40 19.85 -35.09
CA GLY A 197 17.25 19.99 -36.28
C GLY A 197 18.74 19.95 -35.99
N LEU A 198 19.15 19.39 -34.84
CA LEU A 198 20.54 19.23 -34.41
C LEU A 198 21.14 17.88 -34.82
N MET A 199 20.33 16.98 -35.38
CA MET A 199 20.68 15.67 -35.94
C MET A 199 19.98 15.44 -37.27
#